data_AF-A0A4D7AQG1-F1
#
_entry.id   AF-A0A4D7AQG1-F1
#
_cell.length_a   1.000
_cell.length_b   1.000
_cell.length_c   1.000
_cell.angle_alpha   90.00
_cell.angle_beta   90.00
_cell.angle_gamma   90.00
#
_symmetry.space_group_name_H-M   'P 1'
#
loop_
_entity.id
_entity.type
_entity.pdbx_description
1 polymer ?
#
loop_
_entity_poly.entity_id
_entity_poly.type
_entity_poly.pdbx_seq_one_letter_code
_entity_poly.pdbx_strand_id
1 'polypeptide(L)'
;MLNQIVNRLQGQVRIRVETPFPERVLNLCGARNLAFWDMEWESETAFTCRLNRRDYYALRRAVKQLDCRLTVVRKEGVPFFLGRFRRRHALLAGLTLCSALLFFGSFFIWDFTVEGNQRVTDEEILRALQRQGVGIGTFGISLDTEDIRNHVLLEIPELLWITVNVSGCRAYVEVRERVEAPEPVDEREPTNVVARRDGLILDIQAMDGVRCVLPGTSVEAGELLISGVEDTETVGARVLTGMGKAEARTWYTLSTVMPLTVAEKQYTGEEKQGYSLVFGTNRVKFFLNSSIGTGNYDKITERTQWSLFGLPLPVTFVKETFRFYETVPAEVSAAQAESRGEAILTDYLHTLVDPYGTVSSTLCTSRREGDGLLVTLTAECVEEIGRAVPIYTDPTEESGG
;
A
#
# COMPACT_ATOMS: atom_id res chain seq x y z
N MET A 1 45.51 -12.23 -0.08
CA MET A 1 44.53 -11.55 0.80
C MET A 1 43.92 -12.46 1.86
N LEU A 2 43.50 -13.71 1.53
CA LEU A 2 42.98 -14.69 2.51
C LEU A 2 43.90 -14.94 3.73
N ASN A 3 45.20 -15.18 3.51
CA ASN A 3 46.14 -15.43 4.61
C ASN A 3 46.32 -14.22 5.55
N GLN A 4 46.19 -12.99 5.05
CA GLN A 4 46.24 -11.78 5.89
C GLN A 4 44.98 -11.63 6.75
N ILE A 5 43.81 -12.04 6.24
CA ILE A 5 42.55 -12.03 6.98
C ILE A 5 42.58 -13.10 8.08
N VAL A 6 43.02 -14.32 7.76
CA VAL A 6 43.16 -15.42 8.73
C VAL A 6 44.17 -15.06 9.83
N ASN A 7 45.31 -14.46 9.47
CA ASN A 7 46.32 -14.04 10.45
C ASN A 7 45.81 -12.87 11.32
N ARG A 8 44.99 -11.96 10.77
CA ARG A 8 44.33 -10.90 11.55
C ARG A 8 43.24 -11.43 12.50
N LEU A 9 42.53 -12.48 12.11
CA LEU A 9 41.55 -13.19 12.95
C LEU A 9 42.23 -13.92 14.11
N GLN A 10 43.38 -14.57 13.87
CA GLN A 10 44.14 -15.31 14.89
C GLN A 10 45.00 -14.42 15.80
N GLY A 11 45.30 -13.19 15.34
CA GLY A 11 46.12 -12.20 16.03
C GLY A 11 47.60 -12.35 15.70
N GLN A 12 48.24 -11.24 15.33
CA GLN A 12 49.64 -11.14 14.94
C GLN A 12 50.44 -10.30 15.94
N VAL A 13 51.69 -10.69 16.17
CA VAL A 13 52.62 -9.98 17.04
C VAL A 13 53.88 -9.67 16.23
N ARG A 14 54.22 -8.39 16.12
CA ARG A 14 55.50 -7.94 15.57
C ARG A 14 56.52 -7.88 16.70
N ILE A 15 57.58 -8.67 16.58
CA ILE A 15 58.65 -8.76 17.56
C ILE A 15 59.95 -8.24 16.98
N ARG A 16 60.81 -7.73 17.86
CA ARG A 16 62.21 -7.42 17.60
C ARG A 16 63.05 -8.35 18.45
N VAL A 17 63.97 -9.07 17.81
CA VAL A 17 64.86 -10.02 18.45
C VAL A 17 66.29 -9.50 18.32
N GLU A 18 66.97 -9.34 19.45
CA GLU A 18 68.38 -8.96 19.53
C GLU A 18 69.17 -10.15 20.10
N THR A 19 70.13 -10.65 19.35
CA THR A 19 70.95 -11.81 19.72
C THR A 19 72.30 -11.78 18.99
N PRO A 20 73.40 -12.24 19.62
CA PRO A 20 74.69 -12.39 18.95
C PRO A 20 74.65 -13.37 17.77
N PHE A 21 73.71 -14.32 17.76
CA PHE A 21 73.57 -15.35 16.72
C PHE A 21 72.11 -15.48 16.26
N PRO A 22 71.65 -14.64 15.33
CA PRO A 22 70.25 -14.62 14.89
C PRO A 22 69.81 -15.89 14.17
N GLU A 23 70.72 -16.55 13.46
CA GLU A 23 70.48 -17.83 12.77
C GLU A 23 69.99 -18.94 13.71
N ARG A 24 70.46 -18.96 14.96
CA ARG A 24 70.00 -19.95 15.96
C ARG A 24 68.51 -19.79 16.29
N VAL A 25 68.01 -18.55 16.29
CA VAL A 25 66.59 -18.27 16.55
C VAL A 25 65.75 -18.65 15.34
N LEU A 26 66.24 -18.38 14.12
CA LEU A 26 65.55 -18.77 12.88
C LEU A 26 65.47 -20.29 12.73
N ASN A 27 66.55 -21.00 13.02
CA ASN A 27 66.58 -22.46 13.03
C ASN A 27 65.63 -23.05 14.08
N LEU A 28 65.52 -22.41 15.25
CA LEU A 28 64.57 -22.82 16.29
C LEU A 28 63.11 -22.62 15.84
N CYS A 29 62.82 -21.53 15.14
CA CYS A 29 61.52 -21.30 14.52
C CYS A 29 61.20 -22.35 13.46
N GLY A 30 62.16 -22.70 12.60
CA GLY A 30 62.02 -23.77 11.60
C GLY A 30 61.80 -25.15 12.23
N ALA A 31 62.63 -25.52 13.23
CA ALA A 31 62.56 -26.81 13.90
C ALA A 31 61.24 -27.05 14.66
N ARG A 32 60.59 -25.97 15.13
CA ARG A 32 59.29 -26.02 15.82
C ARG A 32 58.10 -25.66 14.92
N ASN A 33 58.35 -25.54 13.62
CA ASN A 33 57.35 -25.21 12.60
C ASN A 33 56.53 -23.93 12.96
N LEU A 34 57.22 -22.92 13.50
CA LEU A 34 56.62 -21.64 13.86
C LEU A 34 56.49 -20.79 12.60
N ALA A 35 55.27 -20.40 12.24
CA ALA A 35 55.03 -19.58 11.06
C ALA A 35 55.46 -18.14 11.34
N PHE A 36 56.52 -17.68 10.65
CA PHE A 36 56.98 -16.30 10.64
C PHE A 36 56.93 -15.71 9.23
N TRP A 37 56.67 -14.41 9.12
CA TRP A 37 56.64 -13.68 7.85
C TRP A 37 57.03 -12.22 8.08
N ASP A 38 57.25 -11.48 6.99
CA ASP A 38 57.60 -10.05 7.01
C ASP A 38 58.83 -9.78 7.89
N MET A 39 59.94 -10.43 7.52
CA MET A 39 61.22 -10.31 8.21
C MET A 39 62.04 -9.17 7.62
N GLU A 40 62.49 -8.28 8.49
CA GLU A 40 63.36 -7.15 8.14
C GLU A 40 64.57 -7.16 9.08
N TRP A 41 65.78 -7.19 8.51
CA TRP A 41 67.03 -7.07 9.24
C TRP A 41 67.29 -5.60 9.59
N GLU A 42 67.50 -5.30 10.88
CA GLU A 42 67.84 -3.95 11.34
C GLU A 42 69.35 -3.79 11.56
N SER A 43 70.05 -4.87 11.91
CA SER A 43 71.51 -4.97 12.03
C SER A 43 71.97 -6.43 11.94
N GLU A 44 73.29 -6.68 11.97
CA GLU A 44 73.86 -8.03 12.01
C GLU A 44 73.44 -8.84 13.26
N THR A 45 72.98 -8.15 14.31
CA THR A 45 72.59 -8.75 15.60
C THR A 45 71.10 -8.55 15.93
N ALA A 46 70.33 -7.89 15.06
CA ALA A 46 68.92 -7.58 15.30
C ALA A 46 68.04 -7.74 14.05
N PHE A 47 66.90 -8.42 14.22
CA PHE A 47 65.87 -8.52 13.18
C PHE A 47 64.47 -8.32 13.76
N THR A 48 63.55 -7.87 12.91
CA THR A 48 62.12 -7.84 13.21
C THR A 48 61.38 -8.89 12.39
N CYS A 49 60.39 -9.54 12.99
CA CYS A 49 59.53 -10.48 12.28
C CYS A 49 58.11 -10.47 12.87
N ARG A 50 57.15 -10.95 12.08
CA ARG A 50 55.76 -11.16 12.52
C ARG A 50 55.50 -12.63 12.77
N LEU A 51 54.79 -12.90 13.85
CA LEU A 51 54.38 -14.24 14.29
C LEU A 51 52.90 -14.25 14.67
N ASN A 52 52.27 -15.41 14.57
CA ASN A 52 50.95 -15.62 15.17
C ASN A 52 51.03 -15.53 16.70
N ARG A 53 49.91 -15.18 17.34
CA ARG A 53 49.81 -15.09 18.82
C ARG A 53 50.25 -16.38 19.52
N ARG A 54 49.85 -17.55 19.02
CA ARG A 54 50.20 -18.86 19.61
C ARG A 54 51.70 -19.11 19.48
N ASP A 55 52.24 -18.87 18.29
CA ASP A 55 53.64 -19.11 17.95
C ASP A 55 54.58 -18.16 18.70
N TYR A 56 54.15 -16.92 18.96
CA TYR A 56 54.86 -15.99 19.85
C TYR A 56 55.04 -16.55 21.27
N TYR A 57 54.00 -17.14 21.87
CA TYR A 57 54.12 -17.73 23.21
C TYR A 57 55.02 -18.97 23.21
N ALA A 58 54.98 -19.77 22.15
CA ALA A 58 55.87 -20.91 21.97
C ALA A 58 57.33 -20.46 21.81
N LEU A 59 57.59 -19.45 20.98
CA LEU A 59 58.90 -18.84 20.79
C LEU A 59 59.43 -18.24 22.08
N ARG A 60 58.62 -17.45 22.80
CA ARG A 60 59.01 -16.84 24.09
C ARG A 60 59.45 -17.88 25.12
N ARG A 61 58.85 -19.08 25.12
CA ARG A 61 59.27 -20.18 26.00
C ARG A 61 60.59 -20.82 25.53
N ALA A 62 60.77 -20.96 24.22
CA ALA A 62 61.95 -21.58 23.63
C ALA A 62 63.22 -20.71 23.77
N VAL A 63 63.04 -19.40 23.59
CA VAL A 63 64.06 -18.34 23.64
C VAL A 63 64.62 -18.13 25.06
N LYS A 64 63.93 -18.58 26.12
CA LYS A 64 64.45 -18.50 27.50
C LYS A 64 65.75 -19.28 27.74
N GLN A 65 66.06 -20.26 26.89
CA GLN A 65 67.28 -21.06 26.97
C GLN A 65 68.43 -20.48 26.13
N LEU A 66 68.21 -19.35 25.46
CA LEU A 66 69.18 -18.68 24.59
C LEU A 66 69.45 -17.27 25.13
N ASP A 67 70.69 -16.78 25.01
CA ASP A 67 71.06 -15.38 25.30
C ASP A 67 70.51 -14.45 24.22
N CYS A 68 69.23 -14.13 24.34
CA CYS A 68 68.54 -13.29 23.38
C CYS A 68 67.50 -12.40 24.06
N ARG A 69 67.41 -11.15 23.58
CA ARG A 69 66.47 -10.16 24.08
C ARG A 69 65.32 -10.03 23.10
N LEU A 70 64.13 -10.42 23.55
CA LEU A 70 62.92 -10.38 22.73
C LEU A 70 62.01 -9.22 23.19
N THR A 71 61.84 -8.23 22.32
CA THR A 71 61.03 -7.03 22.56
C THR A 71 59.79 -7.06 21.68
N VAL A 72 58.61 -6.78 22.25
CA VAL A 72 57.36 -6.73 21.48
C VAL A 72 57.15 -5.31 20.97
N VAL A 73 57.19 -5.12 19.65
CA VAL A 73 57.04 -3.82 19.00
C VAL A 73 55.56 -3.46 18.87
N ARG A 74 54.73 -4.39 18.37
CA ARG A 74 53.31 -4.14 18.15
C ARG A 74 52.48 -5.42 18.23
N LYS A 75 51.27 -5.32 18.81
CA LYS A 75 50.27 -6.40 18.86
C LYS A 75 49.06 -5.98 18.04
N GLU A 76 48.67 -6.76 17.04
CA GLU A 76 47.57 -6.44 16.14
C GLU A 76 46.63 -7.63 15.94
N GLY A 77 45.35 -7.35 15.69
CA GLY A 77 44.35 -8.36 15.33
C GLY A 77 43.13 -8.42 16.27
N VAL A 78 42.15 -9.21 15.83
CA VAL A 78 40.83 -9.37 16.47
C VAL A 78 40.89 -9.76 17.96
N PRO A 79 41.74 -10.72 18.42
CA PRO A 79 41.81 -11.06 19.84
C PRO A 79 42.40 -9.95 20.72
N PHE A 80 43.24 -9.07 20.18
CA PHE A 80 43.77 -7.91 20.93
C PHE A 80 42.77 -6.75 20.97
N PHE A 81 41.97 -6.58 19.91
CA PHE A 81 40.83 -5.66 19.88
C PHE A 81 39.71 -6.09 20.83
N LEU A 82 39.29 -7.37 20.79
CA LEU A 82 38.33 -7.96 21.73
C LEU A 82 38.84 -7.97 23.17
N GLY A 83 40.15 -8.16 23.38
CA GLY A 83 40.78 -8.05 24.69
C GLY A 83 40.64 -6.65 25.31
N ARG A 84 40.59 -5.59 24.50
CA ARG A 84 40.33 -4.21 24.94
C ARG A 84 38.86 -4.00 25.32
N PHE A 85 37.96 -4.80 24.74
CA PHE A 85 36.51 -4.78 24.99
C PHE A 85 36.09 -5.64 26.19
N ARG A 86 36.93 -6.58 26.64
CA ARG A 86 36.65 -7.46 27.80
C ARG A 86 36.37 -6.74 29.12
N ARG A 87 36.89 -5.52 29.33
CA ARG A 87 36.56 -4.69 30.52
C ARG A 87 35.28 -3.88 30.35
N ARG A 88 34.71 -3.83 29.14
CA ARG A 88 33.50 -3.07 28.82
C ARG A 88 32.33 -4.03 28.62
N HIS A 89 31.99 -4.78 29.67
CA HIS A 89 30.84 -5.70 29.69
C HIS A 89 29.56 -5.02 29.20
N ALA A 90 29.37 -3.73 29.50
CA ALA A 90 28.25 -2.93 29.00
C ALA A 90 28.17 -2.87 27.47
N LEU A 91 29.29 -2.76 26.75
CA LEU A 91 29.26 -2.70 25.29
C LEU A 91 29.05 -4.08 24.66
N LEU A 92 29.60 -5.14 25.25
CA LEU A 92 29.31 -6.51 24.81
C LEU A 92 27.86 -6.89 25.08
N ALA A 93 27.33 -6.55 26.25
CA ALA A 93 25.92 -6.73 26.60
C ALA A 93 25.01 -5.91 25.66
N GLY A 94 25.36 -4.65 25.39
CA GLY A 94 24.61 -3.81 24.44
C GLY A 94 24.61 -4.37 23.03
N LEU A 95 25.76 -4.85 22.54
CA LEU A 95 25.86 -5.46 21.21
C LEU A 95 25.04 -6.76 21.12
N THR A 96 25.18 -7.65 22.12
CA THR A 96 24.43 -8.91 22.15
C THR A 96 22.93 -8.68 22.27
N LEU A 97 22.50 -7.74 23.12
CA LEU A 97 21.09 -7.33 23.22
C LEU A 97 20.57 -6.72 21.92
N CYS A 98 21.33 -5.83 21.28
CA CYS A 98 20.95 -5.23 20.00
C CYS A 98 20.81 -6.29 18.90
N SER A 99 21.78 -7.21 18.79
CA SER A 99 21.71 -8.32 17.85
C SER A 99 20.53 -9.26 18.13
N ALA A 100 20.24 -9.55 19.40
CA ALA A 100 19.08 -10.34 19.77
C ALA A 100 17.76 -9.64 19.39
N LEU A 101 17.63 -8.33 19.67
CA LEU A 101 16.46 -7.54 19.31
C LEU A 101 16.24 -7.47 17.80
N LEU A 102 17.30 -7.33 17.00
CA LEU A 102 17.20 -7.36 15.55
C LEU A 102 16.78 -8.75 15.04
N PHE A 103 17.34 -9.82 15.62
CA PHE A 103 17.02 -11.20 15.24
C PHE A 103 15.56 -11.53 15.56
N PHE A 104 15.10 -11.28 16.80
CA PHE A 104 13.70 -11.51 17.17
C PHE A 104 12.76 -10.56 16.44
N GLY A 105 13.17 -9.31 16.25
CA GLY A 105 12.45 -8.31 15.47
C GLY A 105 12.21 -8.73 14.02
N SER A 106 13.08 -9.55 13.43
CA SER A 106 12.92 -10.00 12.05
C SER A 106 11.76 -10.95 11.79
N PHE A 107 11.18 -11.55 12.84
CA PHE A 107 10.00 -12.42 12.75
C PHE A 107 8.67 -11.66 12.87
N PHE A 108 8.73 -10.36 13.17
CA PHE A 108 7.55 -9.53 13.33
C PHE A 108 7.30 -8.71 12.07
N ILE A 109 6.02 -8.49 11.77
CA ILE A 109 5.59 -7.68 10.64
C ILE A 109 5.65 -6.20 11.06
N TRP A 110 6.45 -5.41 10.35
CA TRP A 110 6.60 -3.97 10.59
C TRP A 110 6.08 -3.11 9.45
N ASP A 111 5.82 -3.71 8.30
CA ASP A 111 5.41 -3.02 7.09
C ASP A 111 4.44 -3.87 6.28
N PHE A 112 3.50 -3.21 5.61
CA PHE A 112 2.50 -3.84 4.76
C PHE A 112 2.58 -3.23 3.36
N THR A 113 2.50 -4.08 2.34
CA THR A 113 2.39 -3.65 0.95
C THR A 113 1.14 -4.30 0.38
N VAL A 114 0.17 -3.48 -0.02
CA VAL A 114 -1.09 -3.93 -0.61
C VAL A 114 -1.00 -3.73 -2.12
N GLU A 115 -1.33 -4.76 -2.88
CA GLU A 115 -1.34 -4.73 -4.35
C GLU A 115 -2.65 -5.32 -4.90
N GLY A 116 -3.13 -4.77 -6.01
CA GLY A 116 -4.29 -5.31 -6.75
C GLY A 116 -5.64 -4.72 -6.38
N ASN A 117 -5.67 -3.67 -5.56
CA ASN A 117 -6.86 -2.89 -5.25
C ASN A 117 -7.01 -1.67 -6.17
N GLN A 118 -8.24 -1.36 -6.54
CA GLN A 118 -8.64 -0.21 -7.37
C GLN A 118 -9.83 0.52 -6.75
N ARG A 119 -10.86 -0.21 -6.34
CA ARG A 119 -12.06 0.32 -5.66
C ARG A 119 -11.92 0.28 -4.15
N VAL A 120 -11.37 -0.80 -3.59
CA VAL A 120 -11.20 -0.99 -2.15
C VAL A 120 -9.96 -0.24 -1.67
N THR A 121 -10.08 0.52 -0.60
CA THR A 121 -8.94 1.30 -0.07
C THR A 121 -7.96 0.43 0.73
N ASP A 122 -6.66 0.77 0.70
CA ASP A 122 -5.64 0.11 1.53
C ASP A 122 -6.03 0.09 3.01
N GLU A 123 -6.60 1.19 3.51
CA GLU A 123 -6.98 1.30 4.92
C GLU A 123 -8.06 0.30 5.33
N GLU A 124 -9.00 0.02 4.44
CA GLU A 124 -10.08 -0.92 4.68
C GLU A 124 -9.55 -2.35 4.77
N ILE A 125 -8.69 -2.74 3.83
CA ILE A 125 -8.01 -4.05 3.82
C ILE A 125 -7.15 -4.23 5.07
N LEU A 126 -6.35 -3.22 5.42
CA LEU A 126 -5.48 -3.27 6.59
C LEU A 126 -6.28 -3.32 7.91
N ARG A 127 -7.44 -2.65 7.99
CA ARG A 127 -8.32 -2.75 9.17
C ARG A 127 -8.96 -4.12 9.29
N ALA A 128 -9.42 -4.71 8.19
CA ALA A 128 -9.98 -6.06 8.20
C ALA A 128 -8.93 -7.08 8.65
N LEU A 129 -7.71 -7.01 8.09
CA LEU A 129 -6.57 -7.82 8.52
C LEU A 129 -6.25 -7.64 10.01
N GLN A 130 -6.26 -6.40 10.50
CA GLN A 130 -6.01 -6.10 11.91
C GLN A 130 -7.07 -6.72 12.85
N ARG A 131 -8.34 -6.76 12.44
CA ARG A 131 -9.41 -7.43 13.21
C ARG A 131 -9.22 -8.94 13.30
N GLN A 132 -8.64 -9.54 12.26
CA GLN A 132 -8.25 -10.96 12.24
C GLN A 132 -6.89 -11.23 12.91
N GLY A 133 -6.33 -10.25 13.61
CA GLY A 133 -5.07 -10.39 14.35
C GLY A 133 -3.81 -10.22 13.51
N VAL A 134 -3.93 -9.80 12.24
CA VAL A 134 -2.81 -9.50 11.34
C VAL A 134 -2.57 -7.99 11.32
N GLY A 135 -1.76 -7.51 12.25
CA GLY A 135 -1.38 -6.10 12.35
C GLY A 135 0.12 -5.87 12.49
N ILE A 136 0.50 -4.61 12.66
CA ILE A 136 1.89 -4.23 12.95
C ILE A 136 2.31 -4.82 14.30
N GLY A 137 3.44 -5.53 14.33
CA GLY A 137 3.95 -6.23 15.51
C GLY A 137 3.41 -7.66 15.68
N THR A 138 2.74 -8.21 14.66
CA THR A 138 2.28 -9.60 14.65
C THR A 138 3.42 -10.54 14.29
N PHE A 139 3.44 -11.73 14.89
CA PHE A 139 4.42 -12.77 14.60
C PHE A 139 4.08 -13.44 13.25
N GLY A 140 4.95 -13.27 12.26
CA GLY A 140 4.65 -13.63 10.88
C GLY A 140 4.56 -15.13 10.59
N ILE A 141 5.15 -15.98 11.43
CA ILE A 141 5.23 -17.44 11.19
C ILE A 141 3.94 -18.16 11.61
N SER A 142 3.15 -17.60 12.54
CA SER A 142 1.96 -18.26 13.08
C SER A 142 0.66 -17.87 12.38
N LEU A 143 0.73 -17.25 11.21
CA LEU A 143 -0.45 -16.78 10.49
C LEU A 143 -1.07 -17.93 9.68
N ASP A 144 -2.35 -18.19 9.93
CA ASP A 144 -3.16 -19.07 9.10
C ASP A 144 -3.80 -18.27 7.97
N THR A 145 -3.15 -18.27 6.81
CA THR A 145 -3.59 -17.53 5.63
C THR A 145 -4.99 -17.95 5.17
N GLU A 146 -5.41 -19.19 5.41
CA GLU A 146 -6.71 -19.71 4.97
C GLU A 146 -7.84 -19.19 5.85
N ASP A 147 -7.65 -19.19 7.17
CA ASP A 147 -8.60 -18.59 8.10
C ASP A 147 -8.71 -17.07 7.90
N ILE A 148 -7.57 -16.38 7.76
CA ILE A 148 -7.54 -14.93 7.51
C ILE A 148 -8.32 -14.60 6.23
N ARG A 149 -8.07 -15.34 5.13
CA ARG A 149 -8.81 -15.19 3.88
C ARG A 149 -10.31 -15.28 4.10
N ASN A 150 -10.77 -16.37 4.70
CA ASN A 150 -12.20 -16.65 4.80
C ASN A 150 -12.92 -15.57 5.60
N HIS A 151 -12.30 -15.06 6.67
CA HIS A 151 -12.90 -14.00 7.48
C HIS A 151 -12.83 -12.62 6.80
N VAL A 152 -11.73 -12.29 6.13
CA VAL A 152 -11.60 -10.99 5.43
C VAL A 152 -12.57 -10.91 4.24
N LEU A 153 -12.76 -12.01 3.50
CA LEU A 153 -13.74 -12.06 2.40
C LEU A 153 -15.19 -11.92 2.88
N LEU A 154 -15.49 -12.27 4.13
CA LEU A 154 -16.81 -12.03 4.73
C LEU A 154 -16.99 -10.57 5.16
N GLU A 155 -15.91 -9.90 5.54
CA GLU A 155 -15.93 -8.49 5.96
C GLU A 155 -15.95 -7.53 4.76
N ILE A 156 -15.24 -7.87 3.69
CA ILE A 156 -15.15 -7.09 2.45
C ILE A 156 -15.69 -7.94 1.28
N PRO A 157 -17.02 -7.91 1.03
CA PRO A 157 -17.65 -8.73 -0.01
C PRO A 157 -17.23 -8.32 -1.44
N GLU A 158 -16.67 -7.12 -1.58
CA GLU A 158 -16.10 -6.60 -2.84
C GLU A 158 -14.82 -7.34 -3.25
N LEU A 159 -14.21 -8.13 -2.37
CA LEU A 159 -13.06 -8.96 -2.71
C LEU A 159 -13.51 -10.33 -3.25
N LEU A 160 -12.83 -10.78 -4.30
CA LEU A 160 -12.93 -12.15 -4.81
C LEU A 160 -11.87 -13.03 -4.14
N TRP A 161 -10.68 -12.49 -3.92
CA TRP A 161 -9.53 -13.23 -3.41
C TRP A 161 -8.56 -12.30 -2.67
N ILE A 162 -7.93 -12.79 -1.60
CA ILE A 162 -6.90 -12.10 -0.82
C ILE A 162 -5.85 -13.08 -0.29
N THR A 163 -4.57 -12.90 -0.61
CA THR A 163 -3.48 -13.67 -0.02
C THR A 163 -2.55 -12.78 0.79
N VAL A 164 -2.06 -13.30 1.91
CA VAL A 164 -1.10 -12.61 2.78
C VAL A 164 0.17 -13.46 2.86
N ASN A 165 1.25 -12.93 2.25
CA ASN A 165 2.56 -13.56 2.24
C ASN A 165 3.53 -12.75 3.09
N VAL A 166 4.14 -13.37 4.10
CA VAL A 166 5.13 -12.70 4.96
C VAL A 166 6.54 -13.04 4.49
N SER A 167 7.34 -12.02 4.20
CA SER A 167 8.76 -12.16 3.89
C SER A 167 9.59 -11.26 4.81
N GLY A 168 10.24 -11.89 5.79
CA GLY A 168 11.00 -11.20 6.83
C GLY A 168 10.11 -10.24 7.64
N CYS A 169 10.41 -8.95 7.56
CA CYS A 169 9.71 -7.90 8.31
C CYS A 169 8.51 -7.27 7.58
N ARG A 170 8.17 -7.74 6.37
CA ARG A 170 7.15 -7.15 5.52
C ARG A 170 6.08 -8.19 5.14
N ALA A 171 4.83 -7.78 5.23
CA ALA A 171 3.69 -8.53 4.73
C ALA A 171 3.25 -7.99 3.37
N TYR A 172 3.18 -8.88 2.39
CA TYR A 172 2.67 -8.62 1.05
C TYR A 172 1.23 -9.12 0.99
N VAL A 173 0.31 -8.20 0.73
CA VAL A 173 -1.12 -8.46 0.64
C VAL A 173 -1.51 -8.29 -0.81
N GLU A 174 -1.79 -9.39 -1.49
CA GLU A 174 -2.27 -9.36 -2.87
C GLU A 174 -3.78 -9.59 -2.85
N VAL A 175 -4.53 -8.66 -3.44
CA VAL A 175 -5.99 -8.75 -3.53
C VAL A 175 -6.45 -8.78 -4.98
N ARG A 176 -7.61 -9.41 -5.20
CA ARG A 176 -8.40 -9.22 -6.40
C ARG A 176 -9.81 -8.87 -6.03
N GLU A 177 -10.26 -7.75 -6.58
CA GLU A 177 -11.64 -7.29 -6.45
C GLU A 177 -12.58 -8.16 -7.30
N ARG A 178 -13.80 -8.29 -6.82
CA ARG A 178 -14.90 -8.97 -7.48
C ARG A 178 -15.41 -8.07 -8.59
N VAL A 179 -15.50 -8.65 -9.79
CA VAL A 179 -16.27 -8.06 -10.88
C VAL A 179 -17.67 -8.62 -10.75
N GLU A 180 -18.68 -7.75 -10.61
CA GLU A 180 -20.08 -8.18 -10.60
C GLU A 180 -20.37 -8.90 -11.92
N ALA A 181 -20.73 -10.18 -11.81
CA ALA A 181 -21.30 -10.88 -12.94
C ALA A 181 -22.69 -10.29 -13.19
N PRO A 182 -23.10 -10.11 -14.46
CA PRO A 182 -24.47 -9.72 -14.76
C PRO A 182 -25.43 -10.71 -14.10
N GLU A 183 -26.55 -10.22 -13.59
CA GLU A 183 -27.57 -11.08 -12.99
C GLU A 183 -27.95 -12.17 -13.99
N PRO A 184 -27.91 -13.45 -13.60
CA PRO A 184 -28.34 -14.53 -14.48
C PRO A 184 -29.82 -14.33 -14.77
N VAL A 185 -30.14 -14.00 -16.02
CA VAL A 185 -31.53 -13.92 -16.48
C VAL A 185 -32.10 -15.34 -16.42
N ASP A 186 -33.19 -15.55 -15.67
CA ASP A 186 -33.88 -16.84 -15.68
C ASP A 186 -34.55 -17.03 -17.05
N GLU A 187 -33.94 -17.88 -17.87
CA GLU A 187 -34.43 -18.19 -19.22
C GLU A 187 -35.83 -18.82 -19.22
N ARG A 188 -36.33 -19.28 -18.07
CA ARG A 188 -37.60 -20.00 -17.96
C ARG A 188 -38.79 -19.11 -17.60
N GLU A 189 -38.56 -17.93 -17.05
CA GLU A 189 -39.64 -17.03 -16.66
C GLU A 189 -40.10 -16.18 -17.84
N PRO A 190 -41.40 -16.22 -18.21
CA PRO A 190 -41.90 -15.36 -19.27
C PRO A 190 -41.81 -13.87 -18.94
N THR A 191 -40.99 -13.15 -19.68
CA THR A 191 -40.78 -11.70 -19.54
C THR A 191 -41.09 -10.95 -20.82
N ASN A 192 -41.40 -9.67 -20.68
CA ASN A 192 -41.37 -8.67 -21.74
C ASN A 192 -40.13 -7.78 -21.55
N VAL A 193 -39.67 -7.14 -22.61
CA VAL A 193 -38.68 -6.05 -22.51
C VAL A 193 -39.39 -4.73 -22.77
N VAL A 194 -39.36 -3.83 -21.79
CA VAL A 194 -39.92 -2.48 -21.89
C VAL A 194 -38.81 -1.43 -21.84
N ALA A 195 -39.09 -0.23 -22.33
CA ALA A 195 -38.18 0.90 -22.25
C ALA A 195 -38.05 1.39 -20.81
N ARG A 196 -36.82 1.58 -20.31
CA ARG A 196 -36.57 2.19 -19.00
C ARG A 196 -36.72 3.71 -19.01
N ARG A 197 -36.57 4.33 -20.19
CA ARG A 197 -36.52 5.78 -20.40
C ARG A 197 -36.98 6.12 -21.82
N ASP A 198 -37.51 7.32 -21.97
CA ASP A 198 -37.82 7.90 -23.28
C ASP A 198 -36.56 8.01 -24.15
N GLY A 199 -36.70 7.70 -25.44
CA GLY A 199 -35.56 7.77 -26.36
C GLY A 199 -35.92 7.47 -27.80
N LEU A 200 -34.96 7.70 -28.70
CA LEU A 200 -35.05 7.31 -30.11
C LEU A 200 -34.28 6.01 -30.33
N ILE A 201 -34.96 4.94 -30.72
CA ILE A 201 -34.34 3.62 -30.98
C ILE A 201 -33.33 3.73 -32.11
N LEU A 202 -32.09 3.35 -31.85
CA LEU A 202 -31.01 3.28 -32.84
C LEU A 202 -30.88 1.86 -33.40
N ASP A 203 -30.86 0.87 -32.52
CA ASP A 203 -30.83 -0.54 -32.89
C ASP A 203 -31.64 -1.38 -31.87
N ILE A 204 -32.23 -2.46 -32.37
CA ILE A 204 -33.00 -3.39 -31.54
C ILE A 204 -32.80 -4.83 -32.01
N GLN A 205 -32.26 -5.64 -31.11
CA GLN A 205 -31.90 -7.04 -31.34
C GLN A 205 -32.71 -7.91 -30.39
N ALA A 206 -33.75 -8.56 -30.92
CA ALA A 206 -34.49 -9.59 -30.17
C ALA A 206 -33.76 -10.93 -30.29
N MET A 207 -33.38 -11.50 -29.15
CA MET A 207 -32.84 -12.87 -29.06
C MET A 207 -33.98 -13.88 -28.96
N ASP A 208 -34.99 -13.59 -28.14
CA ASP A 208 -36.20 -14.38 -27.98
C ASP A 208 -37.41 -13.44 -27.78
N GLY A 209 -38.58 -13.82 -28.28
CA GLY A 209 -39.75 -12.95 -28.37
C GLY A 209 -39.86 -12.11 -29.65
N VAL A 210 -40.93 -11.32 -29.75
CA VAL A 210 -41.30 -10.54 -30.93
C VAL A 210 -40.93 -9.08 -30.73
N ARG A 211 -40.14 -8.54 -31.66
CA ARG A 211 -39.82 -7.11 -31.72
C ARG A 211 -41.07 -6.28 -32.03
N CYS A 212 -41.43 -5.36 -31.14
CA CYS A 212 -42.61 -4.50 -31.28
C CYS A 212 -42.29 -3.12 -31.90
N VAL A 213 -41.04 -2.67 -31.82
CA VAL A 213 -40.60 -1.36 -32.32
C VAL A 213 -39.54 -1.47 -33.42
N LEU A 214 -39.35 -0.43 -34.22
CA LEU A 214 -38.36 -0.40 -35.30
C LEU A 214 -37.26 0.64 -35.01
N PRO A 215 -36.03 0.44 -35.52
CA PRO A 215 -35.02 1.50 -35.54
C PRO A 215 -35.57 2.80 -36.15
N GLY A 216 -35.29 3.92 -35.49
CA GLY A 216 -35.79 5.25 -35.85
C GLY A 216 -37.14 5.63 -35.23
N THR A 217 -37.74 4.78 -34.39
CA THR A 217 -38.96 5.11 -33.62
C THR A 217 -38.62 5.76 -32.29
N SER A 218 -39.43 6.74 -31.87
CA SER A 218 -39.37 7.30 -30.52
C SER A 218 -40.24 6.47 -29.60
N VAL A 219 -39.71 6.14 -28.42
CA VAL A 219 -40.41 5.37 -27.39
C VAL A 219 -40.49 6.16 -26.09
N GLU A 220 -41.54 5.92 -25.30
CA GLU A 220 -41.69 6.44 -23.94
C GLU A 220 -41.24 5.41 -22.90
N ALA A 221 -40.88 5.88 -21.71
CA ALA A 221 -40.57 5.03 -20.57
C ALA A 221 -41.76 4.12 -20.24
N GLY A 222 -41.51 2.81 -20.19
CA GLY A 222 -42.51 1.77 -19.97
C GLY A 222 -43.06 1.16 -21.26
N GLU A 223 -42.76 1.71 -22.44
CA GLU A 223 -43.25 1.18 -23.71
C GLU A 223 -42.67 -0.21 -24.04
N LEU A 224 -43.49 -1.09 -24.63
CA LEU A 224 -43.12 -2.45 -24.97
C LEU A 224 -42.17 -2.49 -26.18
N LEU A 225 -40.95 -2.94 -25.97
CA LEU A 225 -39.92 -3.06 -27.02
C LEU A 225 -39.90 -4.46 -27.63
N ILE A 226 -39.94 -5.48 -26.77
CA ILE A 226 -39.95 -6.90 -27.16
C ILE A 226 -41.03 -7.62 -26.34
N SER A 227 -41.99 -8.20 -27.04
CA SER A 227 -43.05 -9.02 -26.45
C SER A 227 -42.56 -10.46 -26.24
N GLY A 228 -42.70 -10.97 -25.02
CA GLY A 228 -42.59 -12.40 -24.73
C GLY A 228 -43.82 -13.20 -25.19
N VAL A 229 -44.85 -12.57 -25.76
CA VAL A 229 -45.99 -13.28 -26.36
C VAL A 229 -45.93 -13.15 -27.87
N GLU A 230 -45.80 -14.29 -28.55
CA GLU A 230 -45.83 -14.43 -30.01
C GLU A 230 -47.16 -15.05 -30.42
N ASP A 231 -47.95 -14.37 -31.25
CA ASP A 231 -49.17 -14.95 -31.82
C ASP A 231 -48.82 -15.82 -33.03
N THR A 232 -48.97 -17.14 -32.88
CA THR A 232 -48.80 -18.07 -33.99
C THR A 232 -50.17 -18.26 -34.64
N GLU A 233 -50.36 -17.70 -35.83
CA GLU A 233 -51.64 -17.71 -36.60
C GLU A 233 -52.31 -19.11 -36.70
N THR A 234 -51.55 -20.19 -36.53
CA THR A 234 -51.99 -21.58 -36.65
C THR A 234 -52.24 -22.31 -35.31
N VAL A 235 -51.69 -21.83 -34.18
CA VAL A 235 -51.68 -22.57 -32.90
C VAL A 235 -52.08 -21.68 -31.69
N GLY A 236 -52.33 -20.38 -31.91
CA GLY A 236 -52.61 -19.39 -30.86
C GLY A 236 -51.35 -18.74 -30.30
N ALA A 237 -51.43 -18.18 -29.09
CA ALA A 237 -50.31 -17.46 -28.47
C ALA A 237 -49.26 -18.40 -27.86
N ARG A 238 -48.00 -18.24 -28.28
CA ARG A 238 -46.83 -18.84 -27.65
C ARG A 238 -46.22 -17.86 -26.66
N VAL A 239 -46.01 -18.32 -25.44
CA VAL A 239 -45.32 -17.56 -24.40
C VAL A 239 -43.84 -17.94 -24.41
N LEU A 240 -43.01 -16.92 -24.56
CA LEU A 240 -41.56 -16.93 -24.67
C LEU A 240 -40.98 -16.03 -23.57
N THR A 241 -39.68 -16.14 -23.36
CA THR A 241 -38.96 -15.22 -22.49
C THR A 241 -38.47 -14.09 -23.38
N GLY A 242 -39.17 -12.96 -23.38
CA GLY A 242 -38.77 -11.78 -24.14
C GLY A 242 -37.38 -11.34 -23.71
N MET A 243 -36.41 -11.52 -24.60
CA MET A 243 -35.00 -11.22 -24.39
C MET A 243 -34.44 -10.46 -25.58
N GLY A 244 -33.68 -9.41 -25.30
CA GLY A 244 -32.99 -8.68 -26.33
C GLY A 244 -32.45 -7.36 -25.83
N LYS A 245 -31.70 -6.71 -26.71
CA LYS A 245 -31.07 -5.42 -26.46
C LYS A 245 -31.74 -4.35 -27.30
N ALA A 246 -31.95 -3.19 -26.70
CA ALA A 246 -32.47 -2.02 -27.39
C ALA A 246 -31.57 -0.83 -27.06
N GLU A 247 -30.80 -0.39 -28.05
CA GLU A 247 -29.96 0.80 -27.95
C GLU A 247 -30.75 2.02 -28.43
N ALA A 248 -30.78 3.07 -27.61
CA ALA A 248 -31.50 4.30 -27.93
C ALA A 248 -30.66 5.54 -27.63
N ARG A 249 -30.93 6.59 -28.40
CA ARG A 249 -30.47 7.95 -28.11
C ARG A 249 -31.40 8.57 -27.08
N THR A 250 -30.86 8.89 -25.91
CA THR A 250 -31.59 9.48 -24.78
C THR A 250 -31.06 10.88 -24.46
N TRP A 251 -31.88 11.68 -23.78
CA TRP A 251 -31.53 13.04 -23.37
C TRP A 251 -31.66 13.20 -21.86
N TYR A 252 -30.68 13.91 -21.27
CA TYR A 252 -30.66 14.29 -19.87
C TYR A 252 -30.66 15.81 -19.75
N THR A 253 -31.43 16.32 -18.79
CA THR A 253 -31.37 17.72 -18.38
C THR A 253 -31.23 17.74 -16.87
N LEU A 254 -30.04 18.10 -16.40
CA LEU A 254 -29.68 18.15 -14.99
C LEU A 254 -29.38 19.60 -14.62
N SER A 255 -29.82 20.04 -13.44
CA SER A 255 -29.60 21.42 -13.01
C SER A 255 -29.19 21.49 -11.54
N THR A 256 -28.27 22.39 -11.22
CA THR A 256 -27.84 22.69 -9.85
C THR A 256 -27.66 24.19 -9.65
N VAL A 257 -27.87 24.66 -8.43
CA VAL A 257 -27.69 26.07 -8.06
C VAL A 257 -26.36 26.22 -7.33
N MET A 258 -25.44 26.97 -7.93
CA MET A 258 -24.11 27.23 -7.38
C MET A 258 -24.11 28.59 -6.65
N PRO A 259 -23.74 28.66 -5.37
CA PRO A 259 -23.69 29.93 -4.65
C PRO A 259 -22.55 30.80 -5.21
N LEU A 260 -22.82 32.10 -5.39
CA LEU A 260 -21.79 33.08 -5.80
C LEU A 260 -20.95 33.57 -4.62
N THR A 261 -21.35 33.26 -3.39
CA THR A 261 -20.60 33.55 -2.17
C THR A 261 -20.27 32.23 -1.48
N VAL A 262 -18.97 31.92 -1.37
CA VAL A 262 -18.50 30.68 -0.73
C VAL A 262 -17.62 31.03 0.46
N ALA A 263 -17.76 30.25 1.52
CA ALA A 263 -16.87 30.26 2.68
C ALA A 263 -15.46 29.78 2.27
N GLU A 264 -14.52 30.72 2.08
CA GLU A 264 -13.13 30.39 1.77
C GLU A 264 -12.30 30.28 3.07
N LYS A 265 -11.41 29.29 3.11
CA LYS A 265 -10.47 29.12 4.23
C LYS A 265 -9.31 30.10 4.08
N GLN A 266 -9.27 31.13 4.91
CA GLN A 266 -8.12 32.02 5.02
C GLN A 266 -7.24 31.55 6.19
N TYR A 267 -6.07 31.00 5.89
CA TYR A 267 -5.13 30.55 6.91
C TYR A 267 -4.57 31.74 7.68
N THR A 268 -4.61 31.68 9.01
CA THR A 268 -4.14 32.77 9.89
C THR A 268 -2.61 32.86 9.98
N GLY A 269 -1.90 31.88 9.40
CA GLY A 269 -0.45 31.74 9.51
C GLY A 269 0.01 31.10 10.82
N GLU A 270 -0.90 30.88 11.78
CA GLU A 270 -0.58 30.14 12.99
C GLU A 270 -0.46 28.64 12.68
N GLU A 271 0.73 28.08 12.98
CA GLU A 271 0.99 26.65 12.87
C GLU A 271 1.41 26.08 14.23
N LYS A 272 0.85 24.93 14.60
CA LYS A 272 1.34 24.13 15.73
C LYS A 272 1.84 22.79 15.21
N GLN A 273 2.97 22.33 15.75
CA GLN A 273 3.56 21.05 15.37
C GLN A 273 3.58 20.10 16.56
N GLY A 274 3.06 18.90 16.34
CA GLY A 274 3.08 17.79 17.28
C GLY A 274 3.98 16.68 16.76
N TYR A 275 4.93 16.26 17.58
CA TYR A 275 5.79 15.11 17.29
C TYR A 275 5.32 13.88 18.04
N SER A 276 5.20 12.76 17.35
CA SER A 276 4.89 11.47 17.95
C SER A 276 5.77 10.37 17.36
N LEU A 277 6.01 9.35 18.16
CA LEU A 277 6.69 8.14 17.71
C LEU A 277 5.74 6.98 17.96
N VAL A 278 5.39 6.30 16.88
CA VAL A 278 4.53 5.12 16.89
C VAL A 278 5.43 3.90 16.87
N PHE A 279 5.26 3.03 17.87
CA PHE A 279 5.93 1.75 17.98
C PHE A 279 4.88 0.65 18.03
N GLY A 280 4.77 -0.14 16.96
CA GLY A 280 3.67 -1.09 16.79
C GLY A 280 2.31 -0.40 16.89
N THR A 281 1.53 -0.76 17.91
CA THR A 281 0.21 -0.17 18.21
C THR A 281 0.26 1.02 19.17
N ASN A 282 1.39 1.25 19.85
CA ASN A 282 1.51 2.27 20.87
C ASN A 282 2.04 3.57 20.27
N ARG A 283 1.35 4.68 20.54
CA ARG A 283 1.75 6.02 20.11
C ARG A 283 2.24 6.85 21.29
N VAL A 284 3.54 7.14 21.31
CA VAL A 284 4.15 8.04 22.29
C VAL A 284 4.10 9.47 21.73
N LYS A 285 3.33 10.34 22.38
CA LYS A 285 3.23 11.76 22.02
C LYS A 285 4.26 12.56 22.83
N PHE A 286 5.04 13.41 22.17
CA PHE A 286 6.03 14.28 22.83
C PHE A 286 5.51 15.70 23.09
N PHE A 287 4.21 15.93 22.93
CA PHE A 287 3.55 17.21 23.17
C PHE A 287 2.57 17.10 24.33
N LEU A 288 2.69 17.99 25.31
CA LEU A 288 1.94 17.93 26.59
C LEU A 288 0.49 18.41 26.49
N ASN A 289 0.13 19.22 25.50
CA ASN A 289 -1.24 19.73 25.34
C ASN A 289 -1.95 19.02 24.19
N SER A 290 -2.82 18.07 24.54
CA SER A 290 -3.79 17.45 23.63
C SER A 290 -5.09 18.24 23.50
N SER A 291 -5.29 19.28 24.31
CA SER A 291 -6.38 20.24 24.13
C SER A 291 -6.06 21.13 22.95
N ILE A 292 -6.45 20.67 21.77
CA ILE A 292 -6.42 21.48 20.56
C ILE A 292 -7.34 22.68 20.83
N GLY A 293 -6.81 23.89 20.63
CA GLY A 293 -7.54 25.12 20.93
C GLY A 293 -8.88 25.17 20.20
N THR A 294 -9.85 25.86 20.81
CA THR A 294 -11.14 26.19 20.23
C THR A 294 -10.91 27.05 18.97
N GLY A 295 -10.95 26.45 17.79
CA GLY A 295 -10.75 27.13 16.51
C GLY A 295 -10.83 26.16 15.34
N ASN A 296 -11.08 26.69 14.14
CA ASN A 296 -11.06 25.89 12.91
C ASN A 296 -9.59 25.66 12.47
N TYR A 297 -9.21 24.41 12.23
CA TYR A 297 -7.87 24.07 11.78
C TYR A 297 -7.86 22.86 10.86
N ASP A 298 -6.91 22.85 9.94
CA ASP A 298 -6.59 21.68 9.13
C ASP A 298 -5.41 20.92 9.76
N LYS A 299 -5.57 19.60 9.91
CA LYS A 299 -4.56 18.73 10.49
C LYS A 299 -3.87 17.91 9.41
N ILE A 300 -2.63 18.25 9.12
CA ILE A 300 -1.77 17.52 8.18
C ILE A 300 -0.94 16.53 8.97
N THR A 301 -1.03 15.24 8.63
CA THR A 301 -0.28 14.17 9.32
C THR A 301 0.72 13.55 8.37
N GLU A 302 2.01 13.80 8.62
CA GLU A 302 3.12 13.17 7.90
C GLU A 302 3.62 11.97 8.70
N ARG A 303 3.69 10.79 8.06
CA ARG A 303 4.21 9.57 8.67
C ARG A 303 5.48 9.14 7.92
N THR A 304 6.58 8.98 8.65
CA THR A 304 7.86 8.53 8.10
C THR A 304 8.30 7.28 8.85
N GLN A 305 8.22 6.14 8.17
CA GLN A 305 8.74 4.88 8.71
C GLN A 305 10.25 4.84 8.55
N TRP A 306 10.95 4.52 9.64
CA TRP A 306 12.41 4.40 9.59
C TRP A 306 12.82 3.04 9.03
N SER A 307 13.92 3.03 8.28
CA SER A 307 14.54 1.81 7.78
C SER A 307 16.03 1.80 8.08
N LEU A 308 16.59 0.61 8.31
CA LEU A 308 18.00 0.39 8.54
C LEU A 308 18.51 -0.69 7.59
N PHE A 309 19.46 -0.34 6.70
CA PHE A 309 19.98 -1.25 5.67
C PHE A 309 18.89 -1.91 4.79
N GLY A 310 17.80 -1.18 4.52
CA GLY A 310 16.67 -1.69 3.74
C GLY A 310 15.65 -2.51 4.55
N LEU A 311 15.88 -2.74 5.84
CA LEU A 311 14.91 -3.38 6.73
C LEU A 311 13.99 -2.33 7.37
N PRO A 312 12.66 -2.47 7.27
CA PRO A 312 11.73 -1.58 7.94
C PRO A 312 11.85 -1.77 9.46
N LEU A 313 12.03 -0.67 10.19
CA LEU A 313 12.09 -0.69 11.66
C LEU A 313 10.68 -0.61 12.24
N PRO A 314 10.49 -1.09 13.49
CA PRO A 314 9.23 -1.01 14.23
C PRO A 314 8.83 0.41 14.67
N VAL A 315 9.46 1.45 14.10
CA VAL A 315 9.35 2.83 14.54
C VAL A 315 8.91 3.72 13.37
N THR A 316 7.75 4.35 13.56
CA THR A 316 7.22 5.35 12.64
C THR A 316 7.21 6.71 13.33
N PHE A 317 7.94 7.65 12.75
CA PHE A 317 7.91 9.05 13.17
C PHE A 317 6.69 9.72 12.57
N VAL A 318 5.88 10.38 13.40
CA VAL A 318 4.67 11.08 12.97
C VAL A 318 4.80 12.55 13.33
N LYS A 319 4.73 13.40 12.31
CA LYS A 319 4.68 14.86 12.44
C LYS A 319 3.27 15.31 12.11
N GLU A 320 2.58 15.89 13.09
CA GLU A 320 1.27 16.50 12.90
C GLU A 320 1.44 18.02 12.82
N THR A 321 1.03 18.62 11.72
CA THR A 321 1.00 20.08 11.53
C THR A 321 -0.45 20.54 11.56
N PHE A 322 -0.78 21.38 12.54
CA PHE A 322 -2.10 22.00 12.69
C PHE A 322 -2.02 23.41 12.12
N ARG A 323 -2.76 23.68 11.03
CA ARG A 323 -2.86 24.99 10.38
C ARG A 323 -4.21 25.62 10.72
N PHE A 324 -4.19 26.72 11.47
CA PHE A 324 -5.43 27.40 11.84
C PHE A 324 -5.93 28.28 10.68
N TYR A 325 -7.25 28.32 10.52
CA TYR A 325 -7.89 29.12 9.49
C TYR A 325 -9.16 29.79 10.02
N GLU A 326 -9.50 30.92 9.43
CA GLU A 326 -10.80 31.57 9.56
C GLU A 326 -11.57 31.43 8.26
N THR A 327 -12.89 31.40 8.36
CA THR A 327 -13.76 31.27 7.19
C THR A 327 -14.29 32.65 6.83
N VAL A 328 -13.87 33.15 5.67
CA VAL A 328 -14.27 34.47 5.16
C VAL A 328 -15.15 34.27 3.93
N PRO A 329 -16.27 34.99 3.78
CA PRO A 329 -17.06 34.94 2.56
C PRO A 329 -16.24 35.53 1.40
N ALA A 330 -16.02 34.71 0.38
CA ALA A 330 -15.35 35.11 -0.86
C ALA A 330 -16.36 35.06 -2.01
N GLU A 331 -16.35 36.10 -2.85
CA GLU A 331 -17.13 36.12 -4.08
C GLU A 331 -16.46 35.26 -5.14
N VAL A 332 -17.21 34.28 -5.66
CA VAL A 332 -16.78 33.40 -6.74
C VAL A 332 -17.25 33.99 -8.05
N SER A 333 -16.37 34.01 -9.06
CA SER A 333 -16.77 34.48 -10.38
C SER A 333 -17.80 33.53 -11.00
N ALA A 334 -18.73 34.08 -11.79
CA ALA A 334 -19.75 33.27 -12.45
C ALA A 334 -19.15 32.13 -13.29
N ALA A 335 -18.02 32.36 -13.96
CA ALA A 335 -17.32 31.33 -14.73
C ALA A 335 -16.75 30.20 -13.85
N GLN A 336 -16.23 30.51 -12.66
CA GLN A 336 -15.76 29.49 -11.72
C GLN A 336 -16.91 28.70 -11.11
N ALA A 337 -18.02 29.36 -10.79
CA ALA A 337 -19.24 28.71 -10.31
C ALA A 337 -19.83 27.78 -11.38
N GLU A 338 -19.87 28.22 -12.64
CA GLU A 338 -20.30 27.41 -13.78
C GLU A 338 -19.44 26.17 -13.96
N SER A 339 -18.11 26.33 -14.03
CA SER A 339 -17.19 25.19 -14.20
C SER A 339 -17.29 24.16 -13.06
N ARG A 340 -17.46 24.63 -11.81
CA ARG A 340 -17.69 23.72 -10.67
C ARG A 340 -19.04 23.02 -10.78
N GLY A 341 -20.09 23.73 -11.20
CA GLY A 341 -21.43 23.16 -11.37
C GLY A 341 -21.45 22.11 -12.48
N GLU A 342 -20.82 22.42 -13.62
CA GLU A 342 -20.64 21.50 -14.74
C GLU A 342 -19.90 20.24 -14.32
N ALA A 343 -18.80 20.36 -13.55
CA ALA A 343 -18.06 19.21 -13.06
C ALA A 343 -18.92 18.30 -12.16
N ILE A 344 -19.69 18.87 -11.23
CA ILE A 344 -20.60 18.12 -10.36
C ILE A 344 -21.70 17.43 -11.17
N LEU A 345 -22.31 18.14 -12.11
CA LEU A 345 -23.38 17.59 -12.95
C LEU A 345 -22.87 16.51 -13.91
N THR A 346 -21.64 16.64 -14.40
CA THR A 346 -21.00 15.65 -15.28
C THR A 346 -20.68 14.38 -14.50
N ASP A 347 -20.14 14.50 -13.29
CA ASP A 347 -19.90 13.35 -12.41
C ASP A 347 -21.22 12.62 -12.09
N TYR A 348 -22.26 13.38 -11.73
CA TYR A 348 -23.59 12.81 -11.50
C TYR A 348 -24.18 12.15 -12.76
N LEU A 349 -24.00 12.75 -13.95
CA LEU A 349 -24.43 12.14 -15.21
C LEU A 349 -23.75 10.78 -15.43
N HIS A 350 -22.44 10.69 -15.21
CA HIS A 350 -21.70 9.43 -15.36
C HIS A 350 -22.24 8.34 -14.42
N THR A 351 -22.63 8.68 -13.18
CA THR A 351 -23.26 7.69 -12.29
C THR A 351 -24.57 7.11 -12.82
N LEU A 352 -25.30 7.85 -13.67
CA LEU A 352 -26.57 7.41 -14.27
C LEU A 352 -26.39 6.65 -15.59
N VAL A 353 -25.40 7.06 -16.40
CA VAL A 353 -25.23 6.61 -17.79
C VAL A 353 -24.26 5.44 -17.91
N ASP A 354 -23.13 5.46 -17.18
CA ASP A 354 -22.04 4.48 -17.34
C ASP A 354 -22.46 3.01 -17.17
N PRO A 355 -23.45 2.65 -16.32
CA PRO A 355 -23.92 1.26 -16.24
C PRO A 355 -24.64 0.75 -17.49
N TYR A 356 -25.11 1.65 -18.37
CA TYR A 356 -26.00 1.32 -19.48
C TYR A 356 -25.51 1.81 -20.85
N GLY A 357 -24.53 2.70 -20.90
CA GLY A 357 -24.18 3.37 -22.15
C GLY A 357 -23.05 4.38 -22.05
N THR A 358 -23.04 5.30 -23.01
CA THR A 358 -22.01 6.34 -23.14
C THR A 358 -22.61 7.71 -23.42
N VAL A 359 -21.95 8.74 -22.92
CA VAL A 359 -22.31 10.14 -23.19
C VAL A 359 -21.74 10.55 -24.56
N SER A 360 -22.60 10.99 -25.48
CA SER A 360 -22.21 11.40 -26.83
C SER A 360 -21.87 12.88 -26.91
N SER A 361 -22.67 13.73 -26.28
CA SER A 361 -22.37 15.16 -26.20
C SER A 361 -22.97 15.79 -24.94
N THR A 362 -22.33 16.84 -24.47
CA THR A 362 -22.77 17.65 -23.34
C THR A 362 -22.76 19.12 -23.73
N LEU A 363 -23.74 19.85 -23.23
CA LEU A 363 -23.84 21.30 -23.33
C LEU A 363 -24.21 21.85 -21.97
N CYS A 364 -23.34 22.69 -21.42
CA CYS A 364 -23.57 23.41 -20.19
C CYS A 364 -24.07 24.82 -20.50
N THR A 365 -25.09 25.26 -19.76
CA THR A 365 -25.59 26.63 -19.79
C THR A 365 -25.76 27.14 -18.36
N SER A 366 -25.51 28.42 -18.14
CA SER A 366 -25.68 29.03 -16.83
C SER A 366 -26.58 30.25 -16.90
N ARG A 367 -27.40 30.44 -15.86
CA ARG A 367 -28.28 31.60 -15.69
C ARG A 367 -28.25 32.06 -14.25
N ARG A 368 -28.13 33.37 -14.03
CA ARG A 368 -28.20 33.92 -12.69
C ARG A 368 -29.62 33.83 -12.13
N GLU A 369 -29.76 33.27 -10.95
CA GLU A 369 -31.02 33.09 -10.24
C GLU A 369 -30.83 33.51 -8.77
N GLY A 370 -31.33 34.71 -8.42
CA GLY A 370 -31.13 35.31 -7.11
C GLY A 370 -29.65 35.52 -6.76
N ASP A 371 -29.24 34.97 -5.61
CA ASP A 371 -27.87 35.01 -5.08
C ASP A 371 -26.98 33.85 -5.58
N GLY A 372 -27.52 33.02 -6.47
CA GLY A 372 -26.83 31.87 -7.06
C GLY A 372 -26.79 31.89 -8.58
N LEU A 373 -26.07 30.93 -9.13
CA LEU A 373 -25.99 30.62 -10.55
C LEU A 373 -26.64 29.26 -10.79
N LEU A 374 -27.78 29.23 -11.48
CA LEU A 374 -28.40 28.01 -11.96
C LEU A 374 -27.58 27.50 -13.16
N VAL A 375 -26.90 26.38 -12.97
CA VAL A 375 -26.13 25.68 -14.00
C VAL A 375 -26.98 24.51 -14.48
N THR A 376 -27.24 24.44 -15.78
CA THR A 376 -28.01 23.38 -16.44
C THR A 376 -27.13 22.65 -17.44
N LEU A 377 -26.95 21.36 -17.23
CA LEU A 377 -26.27 20.45 -18.14
C LEU A 377 -27.33 19.69 -18.95
N THR A 378 -27.31 19.90 -20.25
CA THR A 378 -28.05 19.07 -21.20
C THR A 378 -27.09 18.09 -21.85
N ALA A 379 -27.42 16.80 -21.83
CA ALA A 379 -26.59 15.78 -22.40
C ALA A 379 -27.39 14.87 -23.33
N GLU A 380 -26.71 14.40 -24.35
CA GLU A 380 -27.18 13.36 -25.25
C GLU A 380 -26.36 12.10 -25.02
N CYS A 381 -27.05 10.99 -24.83
CA CYS A 381 -26.44 9.71 -24.48
C CYS A 381 -26.92 8.62 -25.44
N VAL A 382 -26.10 7.60 -25.61
CA VAL A 382 -26.45 6.36 -26.31
C VAL A 382 -26.40 5.25 -25.28
N GLU A 383 -27.56 4.65 -25.00
CA GLU A 383 -27.75 3.74 -23.87
C GLU A 383 -28.60 2.53 -24.26
N GLU A 384 -28.33 1.40 -23.61
CA GLU A 384 -29.24 0.26 -23.57
C GLU A 384 -30.44 0.62 -22.68
N ILE A 385 -31.63 0.73 -23.27
CA ILE A 385 -32.87 1.11 -22.57
C ILE A 385 -33.79 -0.06 -22.26
N GLY A 386 -33.44 -1.27 -22.68
CA GLY A 386 -34.24 -2.48 -22.42
C GLY A 386 -34.23 -2.87 -20.95
N ARG A 387 -35.41 -3.05 -20.36
CA ARG A 387 -35.59 -3.60 -19.01
C ARG A 387 -36.58 -4.76 -19.07
N ALA A 388 -36.17 -5.93 -18.58
CA ALA A 388 -37.05 -7.08 -18.45
C ALA A 388 -38.13 -6.82 -17.37
N VAL A 389 -39.38 -7.14 -17.68
CA VAL A 389 -40.53 -7.09 -16.76
C VAL A 389 -41.35 -8.37 -16.91
N PRO A 390 -41.93 -8.91 -15.81
CA PRO A 390 -42.77 -10.10 -15.90
C PRO A 390 -44.01 -9.83 -16.76
N ILE A 391 -44.47 -10.84 -17.51
CA ILE A 391 -45.70 -10.72 -18.32
C ILE A 391 -46.95 -10.55 -17.44
N TYR A 392 -46.93 -11.12 -16.24
CA TYR A 392 -48.01 -10.99 -15.27
C TYR A 392 -47.65 -9.92 -14.24
N THR A 393 -48.38 -8.81 -14.25
CA THR A 393 -48.46 -7.89 -13.12
C THR A 393 -49.75 -8.23 -12.37
N ASP A 394 -49.63 -8.76 -11.15
CA ASP A 394 -50.79 -8.86 -10.27
C ASP A 394 -51.31 -7.43 -10.02
N PRO A 395 -52.60 -7.13 -10.23
CA PRO A 395 -53.14 -5.77 -10.20
C PRO A 395 -53.21 -5.13 -8.80
N THR A 396 -52.45 -5.63 -7.83
CA THR A 396 -52.49 -5.20 -6.42
C THR A 396 -51.45 -4.17 -6.00
N GLU A 397 -50.55 -3.72 -6.88
CA GLU A 397 -49.53 -2.72 -6.52
C GLU A 397 -49.74 -1.31 -7.13
N GLU A 398 -50.95 -0.99 -7.62
CA GLU A 398 -51.37 0.41 -7.76
C GLU A 398 -52.10 0.88 -6.49
N SER A 399 -51.36 1.17 -5.42
CA SER A 399 -51.67 2.21 -4.42
C SER A 399 -50.67 2.15 -3.26
N GLY A 400 -49.61 2.95 -3.35
CA GLY A 400 -48.66 3.11 -2.26
C GLY A 400 -47.57 4.14 -2.55
N GLY A 401 -47.96 5.41 -2.71
CA GLY A 401 -47.01 6.53 -2.80
C GLY A 401 -47.59 7.73 -3.52
#